data_AF-A0A855ITQ4-F1
#
_entry.id   AF-A0A855ITQ4-F1
#
_cell.length_a   1.000
_cell.length_b   1.000
_cell.length_c   1.000
_cell.angle_alpha   90.00
_cell.angle_beta   90.00
_cell.angle_gamma   90.00
#
_symmetry.space_group_name_H-M   'P 1'
#
loop_
_entity.id
_entity.type
_entity.pdbx_description
1 polymer ?
#
loop_
_entity_poly.entity_id
_entity_poly.type
_entity_poly.pdbx_seq_one_letter_code
_entity_poly.pdbx_strand_id
1 'polypeptide(L)'
;MLEKNYRRAILILDATQLEVLVRNWVEKQLGVYVDVKRYGSKGDRGRDVVGFYTNKRHEGEWDNYQCKQYGQPLQHGSGIVEVGKVLYFAFEGRFTAPKNYFFVAPKGVNSTLDEMIDNPSKFKSELIGKWGKYCEKKISTTPIPLSPELKNFIEQYDFSNIKVIDIDVIVNDSKFRSALVEEFGGELQPPPKYIVPVDIKESESIYISKILDAYGDYDDEVYASVEDIQSNVDLSEDFTEQRERFYSAEVFKCFYRDSTTDEVLDTFEDEVYKGVSSTHRKRFIDGFERMCSVLEQAASLQPSGKLSIHAKIDVKQGYCHHFANEGKIRSWMKK
;
A
#
# COMPACT_ATOMS: atom_id res chain seq x y z
N MET A 1 3.77 -19.98 8.39
CA MET A 1 4.63 -20.55 7.33
C MET A 1 5.82 -19.61 7.15
N LEU A 2 6.88 -20.02 6.44
CA LEU A 2 8.09 -19.18 6.31
C LEU A 2 7.73 -17.82 5.72
N GLU A 3 8.10 -16.76 6.43
CA GLU A 3 8.23 -15.42 5.85
C GLU A 3 9.04 -15.57 4.56
N LYS A 4 8.38 -15.38 3.41
CA LYS A 4 9.05 -15.55 2.13
C LYS A 4 10.16 -14.53 2.10
N ASN A 5 11.39 -14.98 1.84
CA ASN A 5 12.55 -14.11 1.85
C ASN A 5 12.51 -13.20 0.61
N TYR A 6 11.74 -12.11 0.70
CA TYR A 6 11.60 -11.12 -0.39
C TYR A 6 12.95 -10.55 -0.77
N ARG A 7 13.88 -10.41 0.19
CA ARG A 7 15.25 -9.99 -0.10
C ARG A 7 15.88 -10.90 -1.16
N ARG A 8 15.85 -12.22 -0.94
CA ARG A 8 16.40 -13.19 -1.91
C ARG A 8 15.66 -13.16 -3.24
N ALA A 9 14.32 -13.03 -3.23
CA ALA A 9 13.51 -12.98 -4.45
C ALA A 9 13.83 -11.73 -5.31
N ILE A 10 13.96 -10.56 -4.68
CA ILE A 10 14.29 -9.30 -5.37
C ILE A 10 15.73 -9.35 -5.91
N LEU A 11 16.68 -9.94 -5.18
CA LEU A 11 18.10 -10.00 -5.60
C LEU A 11 18.37 -10.89 -6.82
N ILE A 12 17.43 -11.79 -7.18
CA ILE A 12 17.59 -12.68 -8.34
C ILE A 12 16.83 -12.21 -9.59
N LEU A 13 16.06 -11.12 -9.48
CA LEU A 13 15.40 -10.53 -10.64
C LEU A 13 16.42 -10.10 -11.69
N ASP A 14 16.03 -10.14 -12.96
CA ASP A 14 16.73 -9.40 -14.00
C ASP A 14 16.37 -7.89 -13.95
N ALA A 15 17.06 -7.08 -14.76
CA ALA A 15 16.85 -5.64 -14.79
C ALA A 15 15.41 -5.25 -15.20
N THR A 16 14.82 -5.95 -16.17
CA THR A 16 13.45 -5.65 -16.63
C THR A 16 12.43 -6.00 -15.55
N GLN A 17 12.62 -7.14 -14.87
CA GLN A 17 11.78 -7.56 -13.76
C GLN A 17 11.86 -6.59 -12.59
N LEU A 18 13.05 -6.05 -12.27
CA LEU A 18 13.17 -5.00 -11.26
C LEU A 18 12.36 -3.75 -11.66
N GLU A 19 12.45 -3.30 -12.91
CA GLU A 19 11.68 -2.14 -13.37
C GLU A 19 10.16 -2.38 -13.31
N VAL A 20 9.69 -3.61 -13.61
CA VAL A 20 8.27 -3.99 -13.44
C VAL A 20 7.88 -3.89 -11.98
N LEU A 21 8.67 -4.48 -11.09
CA LEU A 21 8.43 -4.48 -9.66
C LEU A 21 8.38 -3.04 -9.11
N VAL A 22 9.32 -2.19 -9.50
CA VAL A 22 9.41 -0.79 -9.09
C VAL A 22 8.25 0.03 -9.66
N ARG A 23 7.79 -0.24 -10.88
CA ARG A 23 6.58 0.39 -11.42
C ARG A 23 5.38 0.08 -10.52
N ASN A 24 5.16 -1.19 -10.22
CA ASN A 24 4.05 -1.62 -9.35
C ASN A 24 4.19 -1.00 -7.94
N TRP A 25 5.42 -0.87 -7.44
CA TRP A 25 5.71 -0.21 -6.18
C TRP A 25 5.29 1.26 -6.16
N VAL A 26 5.70 2.01 -7.18
CA VAL A 26 5.42 3.45 -7.29
C VAL A 26 3.91 3.68 -7.49
N GLU A 27 3.21 2.79 -8.21
CA GLU A 27 1.75 2.83 -8.34
C GLU A 27 1.01 2.64 -7.00
N LYS A 28 1.58 1.88 -6.06
CA LYS A 28 1.02 1.67 -4.71
C LYS A 28 1.33 2.81 -3.73
N GLN A 29 2.08 3.83 -4.14
CA GLN A 29 2.28 5.06 -3.35
C GLN A 29 1.04 5.96 -3.44
N LEU A 30 -0.06 5.51 -2.85
CA LEU A 30 -1.38 6.16 -2.90
C LEU A 30 -1.29 7.64 -2.54
N GLY A 31 -1.92 8.48 -3.37
CA GLY A 31 -2.05 9.92 -3.17
C GLY A 31 -0.83 10.77 -3.56
N VAL A 32 0.26 10.16 -4.06
CA VAL A 32 1.48 10.89 -4.44
C VAL A 32 1.50 11.25 -5.93
N TYR A 33 1.16 10.31 -6.81
CA TYR A 33 1.27 10.47 -8.27
C TYR A 33 -0.08 10.35 -8.95
N VAL A 34 -0.32 11.20 -9.97
CA VAL A 34 -1.50 11.10 -10.84
C VAL A 34 -1.32 10.08 -11.96
N ASP A 35 -0.07 9.74 -12.30
CA ASP A 35 0.27 8.73 -13.30
C ASP A 35 1.68 8.18 -13.06
N VAL A 36 1.91 6.92 -13.40
CA VAL A 36 3.20 6.23 -13.27
C VAL A 36 3.53 5.54 -14.59
N LYS A 37 4.76 5.70 -15.07
CA LYS A 37 5.18 5.15 -16.37
C LYS A 37 6.54 4.48 -16.31
N ARG A 38 6.62 3.27 -16.86
CA ARG A 38 7.88 2.57 -17.15
C ARG A 38 8.34 2.85 -18.59
N TYR A 39 9.63 3.04 -18.77
CA TYR A 39 10.31 3.33 -20.03
C TYR A 39 11.37 2.24 -20.32
N GLY A 40 10.94 1.00 -20.54
CA GLY A 40 11.86 -0.16 -20.66
C GLY A 40 12.47 -0.39 -22.05
N SER A 41 12.98 0.63 -22.74
CA SER A 41 13.60 0.44 -24.08
C SER A 41 14.57 1.55 -24.51
N LYS A 42 15.31 1.31 -25.61
CA LYS A 42 16.17 2.30 -26.27
C LYS A 42 15.42 3.62 -26.45
N GLY A 43 15.93 4.68 -25.81
CA GLY A 43 15.30 6.00 -25.82
C GLY A 43 14.77 6.47 -24.47
N ASP A 44 14.97 5.68 -23.40
CA ASP A 44 14.69 6.04 -22.01
C ASP A 44 15.23 7.42 -21.61
N ARG A 45 16.41 7.79 -22.12
CA ARG A 45 17.15 9.00 -21.77
C ARG A 45 17.42 9.12 -20.26
N GLY A 46 17.64 8.00 -19.59
CA GLY A 46 17.92 7.95 -18.14
C GLY A 46 16.66 7.97 -17.26
N ARG A 47 15.57 7.36 -17.76
CA ARG A 47 14.31 7.19 -17.03
C ARG A 47 13.89 5.75 -17.13
N ASP A 48 13.83 5.01 -16.03
CA ASP A 48 13.31 3.63 -16.07
C ASP A 48 11.86 3.60 -15.61
N VAL A 49 11.58 4.13 -14.41
CA VAL A 49 10.22 4.36 -13.90
C VAL A 49 10.07 5.82 -13.50
N VAL A 50 8.92 6.41 -13.81
CA VAL A 50 8.61 7.81 -13.53
C VAL A 50 7.28 7.92 -12.81
N GLY A 51 7.26 8.68 -11.71
CA GLY A 51 6.02 9.13 -11.05
C GLY A 51 5.72 10.59 -11.39
N PHE A 52 4.53 10.88 -11.89
CA PHE A 52 4.11 12.24 -12.24
C PHE A 52 3.20 12.82 -11.16
N TYR A 53 3.54 13.99 -10.61
CA TYR A 53 2.71 14.66 -9.60
C TYR A 53 1.48 15.36 -10.21
N THR A 54 1.53 15.69 -11.50
CA THR A 54 0.46 16.42 -12.18
C THR A 54 0.28 15.95 -13.62
N ASN A 55 -0.87 16.30 -14.21
CA ASN A 55 -1.17 16.02 -15.62
C ASN A 55 -0.25 16.78 -16.60
N LYS A 56 0.60 17.69 -16.13
CA LYS A 56 1.67 18.33 -16.94
C LYS A 56 2.84 17.38 -17.22
N ARG A 57 2.91 16.23 -16.54
CA ARG A 57 3.91 15.18 -16.76
C ARG A 57 5.35 15.73 -16.75
N HIS A 58 6.12 15.53 -17.83
CA HIS A 58 7.49 16.01 -17.97
C HIS A 58 7.63 17.53 -18.15
N GLU A 59 6.53 18.27 -18.24
CA GLU A 59 6.50 19.74 -18.16
C GLU A 59 6.20 20.24 -16.74
N GLY A 60 5.88 19.33 -15.81
CA GLY A 60 5.64 19.61 -14.40
C GLY A 60 6.68 18.94 -13.48
N GLU A 61 6.32 18.79 -12.21
CA GLU A 61 7.12 18.00 -11.26
C GLU A 61 6.95 16.50 -11.52
N TRP A 62 8.05 15.77 -11.47
CA TRP A 62 8.08 14.31 -11.62
C TRP A 62 9.29 13.71 -10.90
N ASP A 63 9.18 12.45 -10.48
CA ASP A 63 10.26 11.70 -9.85
C ASP A 63 10.83 10.66 -10.80
N ASN A 64 12.16 10.52 -10.79
CA ASN A 64 12.86 9.52 -11.57
C ASN A 64 13.30 8.35 -10.67
N TYR A 65 12.91 7.13 -11.03
CA TYR A 65 13.36 5.91 -10.40
C TYR A 65 14.26 5.16 -11.38
N GLN A 66 15.57 5.34 -11.23
CA GLN A 66 16.58 4.68 -12.05
C GLN A 66 16.98 3.35 -11.40
N CYS A 67 16.54 2.25 -12.00
CA CYS A 67 16.73 0.88 -11.54
C CYS A 67 18.10 0.32 -11.93
N LYS A 68 18.82 -0.27 -10.98
CA LYS A 68 20.14 -0.87 -11.20
C LYS A 68 20.23 -2.24 -10.52
N GLN A 69 19.90 -3.27 -11.29
CA GLN A 69 19.97 -4.66 -10.87
C GLN A 69 21.33 -5.28 -11.23
N TYR A 70 22.34 -5.01 -10.42
CA TYR A 70 23.71 -5.48 -10.66
C TYR A 70 24.14 -6.63 -9.74
N GLY A 71 25.20 -7.33 -10.15
CA GLY A 71 25.84 -8.38 -9.35
C GLY A 71 26.50 -7.86 -8.07
N GLN A 72 26.79 -6.57 -8.01
CA GLN A 72 27.49 -5.86 -6.94
C GLN A 72 26.79 -4.51 -6.67
N PRO A 73 27.09 -3.81 -5.56
CA PRO A 73 26.59 -2.46 -5.33
C PRO A 73 26.88 -1.53 -6.52
N LEU A 74 25.98 -0.57 -6.77
CA LEU A 74 26.17 0.41 -7.84
C LEU A 74 27.45 1.22 -7.57
N GLN A 75 28.37 1.18 -8.52
CA GLN A 75 29.65 1.87 -8.40
C GLN A 75 29.51 3.36 -8.71
N HIS A 76 30.26 4.19 -7.98
CA HIS A 76 30.24 5.66 -8.10
C HIS A 76 30.35 6.16 -9.54
N GLY A 77 31.28 5.62 -10.33
CA GLY A 77 31.47 6.04 -11.72
C GLY A 77 30.26 5.78 -12.60
N SER A 78 29.50 4.71 -12.33
CA SER A 78 28.22 4.46 -13.02
C SER A 78 27.13 5.37 -12.47
N GLY A 79 27.02 5.57 -11.15
CA GLY A 79 26.05 6.48 -10.56
C GLY A 79 26.15 7.91 -11.10
N ILE A 80 27.36 8.44 -11.24
CA ILE A 80 27.63 9.75 -11.87
C ILE A 80 27.11 9.80 -13.31
N VAL A 81 27.30 8.74 -14.09
CA VAL A 81 26.84 8.67 -15.49
C VAL A 81 25.32 8.74 -15.58
N GLU A 82 24.61 8.02 -14.72
CA GLU A 82 23.14 7.98 -14.77
C GLU A 82 22.52 9.35 -14.43
N VAL A 83 23.02 10.03 -13.40
CA VAL A 83 22.58 11.39 -13.07
C VAL A 83 22.99 12.39 -14.15
N GLY A 84 24.22 12.30 -14.66
CA GLY A 84 24.67 13.14 -15.77
C GLY A 84 23.82 12.97 -17.02
N LYS A 85 23.39 11.72 -17.32
CA LYS A 85 22.52 11.39 -18.46
C LYS A 85 21.16 12.06 -18.34
N VAL A 86 20.47 11.94 -17.20
CA VAL A 86 19.13 12.54 -17.05
C VAL A 86 19.21 14.07 -17.07
N LEU A 87 20.22 14.67 -16.42
CA LEU A 87 20.38 16.13 -16.41
C LEU A 87 20.76 16.68 -17.79
N TYR A 88 21.57 15.97 -18.56
CA TYR A 88 21.87 16.35 -19.94
C TYR A 88 20.61 16.36 -20.81
N PHE A 89 19.78 15.31 -20.76
CA PHE A 89 18.55 15.30 -21.56
C PHE A 89 17.50 16.29 -21.06
N ALA A 90 17.53 16.66 -19.78
CA ALA A 90 16.73 17.77 -19.26
C ALA A 90 17.21 19.12 -19.81
N PHE A 91 18.53 19.34 -19.83
CA PHE A 91 19.16 20.52 -20.45
C PHE A 91 18.81 20.65 -21.94
N GLU A 92 18.78 19.53 -22.68
CA GLU A 92 18.35 19.47 -24.09
C GLU A 92 16.83 19.71 -24.29
N GLY A 93 16.10 20.03 -23.22
CA GLY A 93 14.66 20.34 -23.27
C GLY A 93 13.78 19.13 -23.56
N ARG A 94 14.26 17.90 -23.35
CA ARG A 94 13.43 16.69 -23.56
C ARG A 94 12.40 16.49 -22.45
N PHE A 95 12.65 17.07 -21.28
CA PHE A 95 11.81 17.08 -20.08
C PHE A 95 12.40 18.07 -19.07
N THR A 96 11.63 18.50 -18.07
CA THR A 96 12.17 19.22 -16.91
C THR A 96 13.10 18.33 -16.09
N ALA A 97 14.05 18.89 -15.34
CA ALA A 97 14.84 18.10 -14.39
C ALA A 97 13.88 17.44 -13.36
N PRO A 98 14.13 16.18 -12.95
CA PRO A 98 13.27 15.51 -11.99
C PRO A 98 13.29 16.23 -10.65
N LYS A 99 12.16 16.23 -9.94
CA LYS A 99 12.06 16.77 -8.58
C LYS A 99 12.90 15.92 -7.62
N ASN A 100 12.66 14.60 -7.59
CA ASN A 100 13.53 13.63 -6.92
C ASN A 100 14.14 12.65 -7.91
N TYR A 101 15.38 12.25 -7.63
CA TYR A 101 16.07 11.20 -8.35
C TYR A 101 16.40 10.06 -7.39
N PHE A 102 15.89 8.88 -7.66
CA PHE A 102 16.12 7.69 -6.87
C PHE A 102 17.00 6.69 -7.63
N PHE A 103 18.12 6.32 -7.01
CA PHE A 103 18.82 5.09 -7.38
C PHE A 103 18.10 3.91 -6.74
N VAL A 104 17.33 3.16 -7.53
CA VAL A 104 16.73 1.91 -7.06
C VAL A 104 17.73 0.78 -7.29
N ALA A 105 18.50 0.47 -6.27
CA ALA A 105 19.61 -0.46 -6.33
C ALA A 105 19.49 -1.48 -5.18
N PRO A 106 18.90 -2.67 -5.41
CA PRO A 106 18.68 -3.64 -4.32
C PRO A 106 19.96 -4.06 -3.57
N LYS A 107 21.13 -4.06 -4.23
CA LYS A 107 22.42 -4.30 -3.57
C LYS A 107 23.07 -3.05 -2.98
N GLY A 108 22.34 -1.95 -2.92
CA GLY A 108 22.83 -0.64 -2.50
C GLY A 108 23.83 -0.02 -3.48
N VAL A 109 24.51 1.00 -2.99
CA VAL A 109 25.58 1.73 -3.67
C VAL A 109 26.92 1.47 -2.98
N ASN A 110 28.05 1.70 -3.65
CA ASN A 110 29.34 1.62 -2.98
C ASN A 110 29.53 2.80 -1.99
N SER A 111 30.42 2.66 -1.02
CA SER A 111 30.61 3.66 0.05
C SER A 111 30.96 5.06 -0.46
N THR A 112 31.70 5.16 -1.57
CA THR A 112 32.02 6.45 -2.19
C THR A 112 30.78 7.14 -2.74
N LEU A 113 29.90 6.41 -3.44
CA LEU A 113 28.66 6.98 -3.96
C LEU A 113 27.70 7.33 -2.82
N ASP A 114 27.65 6.49 -1.78
CA ASP A 114 26.85 6.70 -0.57
C ASP A 114 27.25 8.02 0.13
N GLU A 115 28.54 8.19 0.40
CA GLU A 115 29.08 9.42 1.00
C GLU A 115 28.76 10.66 0.16
N MET A 116 28.79 10.54 -1.17
CA MET A 116 28.44 11.64 -2.07
C MET A 116 26.95 11.98 -2.01
N ILE A 117 26.08 10.98 -1.89
CA ILE A 117 24.62 11.18 -1.76
C ILE A 117 24.32 11.87 -0.43
N ASP A 118 24.96 11.45 0.66
CA ASP A 118 24.86 12.09 1.99
C ASP A 118 25.49 13.49 2.02
N ASN A 119 26.35 13.82 1.06
CA ASN A 119 27.01 15.12 0.93
C ASN A 119 26.75 15.72 -0.47
N PRO A 120 25.55 16.27 -0.74
CA PRO A 120 25.15 16.73 -2.08
C PRO A 120 26.12 17.68 -2.78
N SER A 121 26.84 18.52 -2.02
CA SER A 121 27.88 19.40 -2.53
C SER A 121 29.08 18.65 -3.11
N LYS A 122 29.46 17.51 -2.51
CA LYS A 122 30.48 16.60 -3.04
C LYS A 122 30.00 15.92 -4.31
N PHE A 123 28.75 15.43 -4.35
CA PHE A 123 28.18 14.85 -5.57
C PHE A 123 28.24 15.82 -6.75
N LYS A 124 27.76 17.05 -6.55
CA LYS A 124 27.81 18.11 -7.55
C LYS A 124 29.23 18.36 -8.05
N SER A 125 30.17 18.52 -7.12
CA SER A 125 31.58 18.81 -7.43
C SER A 125 32.23 17.69 -8.22
N GLU A 126 31.95 16.42 -7.88
CA GLU A 126 32.48 15.26 -8.60
C GLU A 126 31.88 15.13 -10.01
N LEU A 127 30.55 15.31 -10.16
CA LEU A 127 29.88 15.24 -11.47
C LEU A 127 30.46 16.28 -12.44
N ILE A 128 30.58 17.53 -12.00
CA ILE A 128 31.13 18.63 -12.80
C ILE A 128 32.63 18.43 -13.04
N GLY A 129 33.40 18.21 -11.97
CA GLY A 129 34.86 18.14 -12.02
C GLY A 129 35.38 16.91 -12.76
N LYS A 130 34.59 15.83 -12.86
CA LYS A 130 34.95 14.59 -13.54
C LYS A 130 34.04 14.27 -14.73
N TRP A 131 33.32 15.26 -15.26
CA TRP A 131 32.42 15.08 -16.41
C TRP A 131 33.10 14.39 -17.60
N GLY A 132 34.29 14.87 -18.00
CA GLY A 132 35.05 14.30 -19.12
C GLY A 132 35.44 12.82 -18.92
N LYS A 133 35.67 12.40 -17.67
CA LYS A 133 36.02 11.02 -17.32
C LYS A 133 34.81 10.11 -17.35
N TYR A 134 33.71 10.53 -16.74
CA TYR A 134 32.55 9.67 -16.52
C TYR A 134 31.49 9.83 -17.62
N CYS A 135 31.09 11.04 -17.95
CA CYS A 135 29.87 11.33 -18.71
C CYS A 135 30.10 11.53 -20.21
N GLU A 136 31.14 12.29 -20.59
CA GLU A 136 31.34 12.81 -21.96
C GLU A 136 31.12 11.76 -23.06
N LYS A 137 31.65 10.55 -22.89
CA LYS A 137 31.59 9.47 -23.89
C LYS A 137 30.59 8.35 -23.57
N LYS A 138 29.82 8.48 -22.49
CA LYS A 138 28.93 7.41 -21.99
C LYS A 138 27.45 7.74 -22.08
N ILE A 139 27.09 9.00 -22.36
CA ILE A 139 25.69 9.45 -22.45
C ILE A 139 25.13 9.27 -23.87
N SER A 140 25.93 9.53 -24.90
CA SER A 140 25.55 9.49 -26.32
C SER A 140 26.67 8.89 -27.17
N THR A 141 26.37 8.56 -28.43
CA THR A 141 27.37 8.10 -29.41
C THR A 141 28.37 9.20 -29.77
N THR A 142 27.93 10.45 -29.70
CA THR A 142 28.80 11.61 -29.88
C THR A 142 29.26 12.09 -28.52
N PRO A 143 30.57 12.40 -28.33
CA PRO A 143 31.06 13.01 -27.10
C PRO A 143 30.31 14.29 -26.75
N ILE A 144 29.95 14.45 -25.48
CA ILE A 144 29.26 15.64 -24.94
C ILE A 144 30.23 16.35 -23.99
N PRO A 145 31.02 17.32 -24.45
CA PRO A 145 31.85 18.13 -23.58
C PRO A 145 30.99 18.91 -22.58
N LEU A 146 31.55 19.22 -21.41
CA LEU A 146 30.88 20.07 -20.44
C LEU A 146 30.94 21.54 -20.90
N SER A 147 29.93 21.98 -21.65
CA SER A 147 29.82 23.39 -22.05
C SER A 147 29.51 24.28 -20.83
N PRO A 148 29.79 25.60 -20.90
CA PRO A 148 29.43 26.54 -19.85
C PRO A 148 27.93 26.52 -19.49
N GLU A 149 27.07 26.34 -20.50
CA GLU A 149 25.61 26.33 -20.34
C GLU A 149 25.14 25.05 -19.64
N LEU A 150 25.65 23.88 -20.06
CA LEU A 150 25.35 22.61 -19.42
C LEU A 150 25.86 22.60 -17.97
N LYS A 151 27.06 23.14 -17.73
CA LYS A 151 27.61 23.29 -16.39
C LYS A 151 26.68 24.14 -15.51
N ASN A 152 26.27 25.31 -15.98
CA ASN A 152 25.37 26.20 -15.23
C ASN A 152 24.02 25.53 -14.94
N PHE A 153 23.47 24.78 -15.90
CA PHE A 153 22.25 23.99 -15.69
C PHE A 153 22.42 22.94 -14.58
N ILE A 154 23.51 22.17 -14.62
CA ILE A 154 23.82 21.17 -13.60
C ILE A 154 24.01 21.82 -12.23
N GLU A 155 24.67 22.99 -12.16
CA GLU A 155 24.90 23.72 -10.90
C GLU A 155 23.62 24.18 -10.20
N GLN A 156 22.54 24.40 -10.96
CA GLN A 156 21.23 24.80 -10.45
C GLN A 156 20.37 23.64 -9.96
N TYR A 157 20.72 22.39 -10.30
CA TYR A 157 20.02 21.23 -9.80
C TYR A 157 20.27 21.05 -8.29
N ASP A 158 19.21 20.75 -7.54
CA ASP A 158 19.32 20.46 -6.12
C ASP A 158 19.68 18.98 -5.90
N PHE A 159 20.96 18.73 -5.65
CA PHE A 159 21.50 17.39 -5.44
C PHE A 159 21.01 16.74 -4.13
N SER A 160 20.41 17.49 -3.20
CA SER A 160 19.81 16.90 -1.98
C SER A 160 18.58 16.04 -2.28
N ASN A 161 18.04 16.15 -3.51
CA ASN A 161 16.93 15.33 -3.99
C ASN A 161 17.37 13.98 -4.59
N ILE A 162 18.67 13.67 -4.58
CA ILE A 162 19.19 12.36 -4.98
C ILE A 162 19.16 11.43 -3.78
N LYS A 163 18.53 10.26 -3.91
CA LYS A 163 18.33 9.29 -2.82
C LYS A 163 18.61 7.87 -3.30
N VAL A 164 18.89 6.97 -2.36
CA VAL A 164 19.01 5.53 -2.62
C VAL A 164 17.77 4.82 -2.09
N ILE A 165 17.28 3.88 -2.88
CA ILE A 165 16.27 2.90 -2.48
C ILE A 165 16.96 1.54 -2.62
N ASP A 166 17.41 1.01 -1.50
CA ASP A 166 18.00 -0.31 -1.42
C ASP A 166 16.94 -1.37 -1.10
N ILE A 167 17.39 -2.61 -0.91
CA ILE A 167 16.50 -3.71 -0.61
C ILE A 167 15.78 -3.56 0.72
N ASP A 168 16.39 -2.90 1.70
CA ASP A 168 15.82 -2.72 3.03
C ASP A 168 14.65 -1.74 2.95
N VAL A 169 14.81 -0.65 2.18
CA VAL A 169 13.71 0.28 1.88
C VAL A 169 12.58 -0.44 1.15
N ILE A 170 12.89 -1.23 0.10
CA ILE A 170 11.86 -1.92 -0.69
C ILE A 170 11.07 -2.92 0.16
N VAL A 171 11.73 -3.76 0.96
CA VAL A 171 11.04 -4.84 1.70
C VAL A 171 10.29 -4.33 2.95
N ASN A 172 10.75 -3.22 3.54
CA ASN A 172 10.14 -2.65 4.74
C ASN A 172 9.07 -1.60 4.44
N ASP A 173 8.87 -1.21 3.17
CA ASP A 173 7.77 -0.33 2.79
C ASP A 173 6.43 -1.06 2.98
N SER A 174 5.67 -0.64 3.99
CA SER A 174 4.37 -1.18 4.32
C SER A 174 3.35 -1.06 3.19
N LYS A 175 3.45 0.00 2.37
CA LYS A 175 2.58 0.22 1.21
C LYS A 175 2.91 -0.75 0.07
N PHE A 176 4.14 -1.25 0.02
CA PHE A 176 4.58 -2.19 -1.02
C PHE A 176 4.41 -3.66 -0.68
N ARG A 177 4.27 -3.95 0.61
CA ARG A 177 4.23 -5.32 1.12
C ARG A 177 3.16 -6.18 0.43
N SER A 178 2.05 -5.55 0.04
CA SER A 178 0.97 -6.09 -0.76
C SER A 178 1.42 -6.62 -2.13
N ALA A 179 2.03 -5.75 -2.93
CA ALA A 179 2.57 -6.07 -4.24
C ALA A 179 3.70 -7.12 -4.16
N LEU A 180 4.49 -7.14 -3.08
CA LEU A 180 5.45 -8.22 -2.84
C LEU A 180 4.78 -9.58 -2.62
N VAL A 181 3.63 -9.63 -1.92
CA VAL A 181 2.83 -10.87 -1.77
C VAL A 181 2.13 -11.26 -3.06
N GLU A 182 1.74 -10.30 -3.90
CA GLU A 182 1.17 -10.58 -5.22
C GLU A 182 2.21 -11.17 -6.16
N GLU A 183 3.38 -10.52 -6.29
CA GLU A 183 4.44 -10.92 -7.21
C GLU A 183 5.15 -12.20 -6.74
N PHE A 184 5.50 -12.27 -5.46
CA PHE A 184 6.30 -13.37 -4.94
C PHE A 184 5.49 -14.34 -4.09
N GLY A 185 4.25 -14.05 -3.67
CA GLY A 185 3.56 -14.87 -2.67
C GLY A 185 4.09 -14.66 -1.25
N GLY A 186 3.50 -15.35 -0.28
CA GLY A 186 3.81 -15.20 1.15
C GLY A 186 2.59 -14.75 1.95
N GLU A 187 2.79 -14.48 3.24
CA GLU A 187 1.71 -14.05 4.14
C GLU A 187 1.59 -12.51 4.11
N LEU A 188 0.33 -12.03 4.05
CA LEU A 188 -0.01 -10.63 4.29
C LEU A 188 0.28 -10.26 5.75
N GLN A 189 0.44 -8.98 6.04
CA GLN A 189 0.60 -8.51 7.42
C GLN A 189 -0.75 -8.59 8.15
N PRO A 190 -0.73 -8.77 9.49
CA PRO A 190 -1.95 -8.63 10.28
C PRO A 190 -2.41 -7.17 10.26
N PRO A 191 -3.74 -6.91 10.38
CA PRO A 191 -4.24 -5.55 10.58
C PRO A 191 -3.64 -4.93 11.84
N PRO A 192 -3.48 -3.60 11.89
CA PRO A 192 -2.98 -2.91 13.07
C PRO A 192 -3.93 -3.10 14.26
N LYS A 193 -3.40 -2.93 15.48
CA LYS A 193 -4.24 -2.86 16.67
C LYS A 193 -5.13 -1.62 16.61
N TYR A 194 -6.34 -1.72 17.16
CA TYR A 194 -7.29 -0.63 17.22
C TYR A 194 -7.88 -0.50 18.63
N ILE A 195 -8.53 0.64 18.87
CA ILE A 195 -9.31 0.93 20.07
C ILE A 195 -10.70 1.34 19.60
N VAL A 196 -11.74 0.75 20.19
CA VAL A 196 -13.13 1.11 19.92
C VAL A 196 -13.37 2.54 20.40
N PRO A 197 -13.85 3.47 19.54
CA PRO A 197 -14.28 4.78 19.97
C PRO A 197 -15.37 4.72 21.03
N VAL A 198 -15.24 5.52 22.08
CA VAL A 198 -16.27 5.63 23.14
C VAL A 198 -17.60 6.06 22.53
N ASP A 199 -17.55 7.17 21.78
CA ASP A 199 -18.73 7.73 21.11
C ASP A 199 -19.18 6.86 19.93
N ILE A 200 -20.49 6.71 19.80
CA ILE A 200 -21.12 6.03 18.67
C ILE A 200 -21.02 6.90 17.42
N LYS A 201 -20.46 6.35 16.35
CA LYS A 201 -20.33 7.05 15.06
C LYS A 201 -21.53 6.82 14.16
N GLU A 202 -21.80 7.78 13.26
CA GLU A 202 -22.86 7.63 12.25
C GLU A 202 -22.67 6.37 11.39
N SER A 203 -21.41 6.00 11.11
CA SER A 203 -21.05 4.80 10.35
C SER A 203 -21.50 3.48 11.00
N GLU A 204 -21.87 3.47 12.28
CA GLU A 204 -22.37 2.28 12.98
C GLU A 204 -23.85 2.35 13.38
N SER A 205 -24.52 3.47 13.09
CA SER A 205 -25.90 3.73 13.55
C SER A 205 -26.92 2.68 13.08
N ILE A 206 -26.80 2.20 11.83
CA ILE A 206 -27.81 1.29 11.24
C ILE A 206 -27.74 -0.10 11.90
N TYR A 207 -26.55 -0.66 12.09
CA TYR A 207 -26.45 -1.97 12.75
C TYR A 207 -26.79 -1.86 14.24
N ILE A 208 -26.43 -0.76 14.91
CA ILE A 208 -26.79 -0.54 16.32
C ILE A 208 -28.31 -0.56 16.50
N SER A 209 -29.04 0.18 15.66
CA SER A 209 -30.51 0.14 15.67
C SER A 209 -31.06 -1.28 15.49
N LYS A 210 -30.45 -2.09 14.62
CA LYS A 210 -30.85 -3.49 14.42
C LYS A 210 -30.55 -4.37 15.62
N ILE A 211 -29.46 -4.13 16.34
CA ILE A 211 -29.14 -4.85 17.58
C ILE A 211 -30.16 -4.50 18.67
N LEU A 212 -30.48 -3.21 18.84
CA LEU A 212 -31.50 -2.77 19.80
C LEU A 212 -32.88 -3.38 19.48
N ASP A 213 -33.26 -3.45 18.20
CA ASP A 213 -34.45 -4.18 17.74
C ASP A 213 -34.41 -5.67 18.14
N ALA A 214 -33.25 -6.33 18.03
CA ALA A 214 -33.09 -7.74 18.38
C ALA A 214 -33.23 -7.99 19.88
N TYR A 215 -32.67 -7.09 20.69
CA TYR A 215 -32.79 -7.12 22.14
C TYR A 215 -34.23 -6.85 22.59
N GLY A 216 -34.90 -5.89 21.97
CA GLY A 216 -36.31 -5.60 22.26
C GLY A 216 -37.23 -6.78 21.94
N ASP A 217 -36.98 -7.50 20.84
CA ASP A 217 -37.73 -8.72 20.48
C ASP A 217 -37.51 -9.88 21.48
N TYR A 218 -36.36 -9.90 22.17
CA TYR A 218 -36.04 -10.89 23.20
C TYR A 218 -36.69 -10.58 24.55
N ASP A 219 -36.65 -9.32 24.99
CA ASP A 219 -37.21 -8.89 26.27
C ASP A 219 -38.71 -8.51 26.19
N ASP A 220 -39.32 -8.52 24.99
CA ASP A 220 -40.66 -7.98 24.70
C ASP A 220 -40.78 -6.48 25.11
N GLU A 221 -39.69 -5.73 24.89
CA GLU A 221 -39.54 -4.31 25.20
C GLU A 221 -39.10 -3.50 23.96
N VAL A 222 -39.15 -2.17 24.04
CA VAL A 222 -38.66 -1.28 22.97
C VAL A 222 -37.47 -0.48 23.49
N TYR A 223 -36.30 -0.72 22.90
CA TYR A 223 -35.08 0.04 23.16
C TYR A 223 -34.83 1.05 22.04
N ALA A 224 -34.98 2.34 22.35
CA ALA A 224 -34.81 3.44 21.39
C ALA A 224 -33.36 3.92 21.33
N SER A 225 -32.60 3.75 22.42
CA SER A 225 -31.19 4.09 22.49
C SER A 225 -30.39 3.12 23.36
N VAL A 226 -29.07 3.25 23.33
CA VAL A 226 -28.14 2.40 24.10
C VAL A 226 -28.26 2.67 25.61
N GLU A 227 -28.73 3.85 25.99
CA GLU A 227 -29.01 4.18 27.39
C GLU A 227 -30.12 3.30 27.97
N ASP A 228 -31.08 2.86 27.14
CA ASP A 228 -32.22 2.06 27.60
C ASP A 228 -31.81 0.64 28.04
N ILE A 229 -30.70 0.11 27.51
CA ILE A 229 -30.20 -1.23 27.85
C ILE A 229 -29.21 -1.23 29.02
N GLN A 230 -28.80 -0.08 29.55
CA GLN A 230 -27.77 0.01 30.61
C GLN A 230 -28.16 -0.69 31.92
N SER A 231 -29.46 -0.79 32.21
CA SER A 231 -29.95 -1.50 33.39
C SER A 231 -29.92 -3.03 33.24
N ASN A 232 -29.85 -3.54 32.00
CA ASN A 232 -29.72 -4.96 31.71
C ASN A 232 -28.23 -5.30 31.49
N VAL A 233 -27.59 -5.87 32.51
CA VAL A 233 -26.14 -6.15 32.51
C VAL A 233 -25.75 -7.06 31.35
N ASP A 234 -26.54 -8.12 31.10
CA ASP A 234 -26.23 -9.11 30.06
C ASP A 234 -26.28 -8.48 28.66
N LEU A 235 -27.29 -7.65 28.38
CA LEU A 235 -27.41 -6.95 27.10
C LEU A 235 -26.35 -5.84 26.94
N SER A 236 -26.00 -5.14 28.01
CA SER A 236 -24.96 -4.12 27.98
C SER A 236 -23.57 -4.72 27.73
N GLU A 237 -23.30 -5.90 28.29
CA GLU A 237 -22.07 -6.66 28.03
C GLU A 237 -22.03 -7.15 26.57
N ASP A 238 -23.10 -7.79 26.08
CA ASP A 238 -23.19 -8.25 24.70
C ASP A 238 -23.04 -7.09 23.70
N PHE A 239 -23.69 -5.95 23.95
CA PHE A 239 -23.58 -4.76 23.11
C PHE A 239 -22.14 -4.27 22.97
N THR A 240 -21.40 -4.28 24.08
CA THR A 240 -19.97 -3.90 24.10
C THR A 240 -19.16 -4.85 23.21
N GLU A 241 -19.39 -6.16 23.34
CA GLU A 241 -18.74 -7.15 22.46
C GLU A 241 -19.14 -6.98 20.99
N GLN A 242 -20.41 -6.65 20.68
CA GLN A 242 -20.83 -6.43 19.30
C GLN A 242 -20.14 -5.22 18.67
N ARG A 243 -19.94 -4.14 19.43
CA ARG A 243 -19.17 -2.98 18.96
C ARG A 243 -17.70 -3.34 18.73
N GLU A 244 -17.10 -4.12 19.63
CA GLU A 244 -15.73 -4.61 19.45
C GLU A 244 -15.59 -5.43 18.16
N ARG A 245 -16.52 -6.35 17.90
CA ARG A 245 -16.57 -7.16 16.66
C ARG A 245 -16.70 -6.27 15.42
N PHE A 246 -17.62 -5.30 15.43
CA PHE A 246 -17.81 -4.37 14.31
C PHE A 246 -16.51 -3.63 13.95
N TYR A 247 -15.80 -3.08 14.93
CA TYR A 247 -14.55 -2.39 14.69
C TYR A 247 -13.39 -3.32 14.31
N SER A 248 -13.43 -4.58 14.76
CA SER A 248 -12.49 -5.62 14.30
C SER A 248 -12.60 -5.81 12.79
N ALA A 249 -13.83 -5.92 12.29
CA ALA A 249 -14.11 -6.02 10.86
C ALA A 249 -13.77 -4.71 10.11
N GLU A 250 -14.07 -3.54 10.69
CA GLU A 250 -13.77 -2.24 10.07
C GLU A 250 -12.27 -2.02 9.82
N VAL A 251 -11.45 -2.33 10.82
CA VAL A 251 -9.99 -2.18 10.72
C VAL A 251 -9.42 -3.19 9.76
N PHE A 252 -9.92 -4.43 9.77
CA PHE A 252 -9.56 -5.45 8.81
C PHE A 252 -9.90 -5.02 7.38
N LYS A 253 -11.13 -4.53 7.14
CA LYS A 253 -11.62 -4.05 5.84
C LYS A 253 -10.79 -2.88 5.33
N CYS A 254 -10.61 -1.84 6.13
CA CYS A 254 -9.80 -0.67 5.75
C CYS A 254 -8.35 -1.04 5.44
N PHE A 255 -7.73 -1.86 6.30
CA PHE A 255 -6.34 -2.26 6.12
C PHE A 255 -6.11 -3.05 4.82
N TYR A 256 -6.95 -4.04 4.54
CA TYR A 256 -6.80 -4.82 3.31
C TYR A 256 -7.28 -4.09 2.07
N ARG A 257 -8.23 -3.15 2.16
CA ARG A 257 -8.61 -2.29 1.03
C ARG A 257 -7.42 -1.51 0.52
N ASP A 258 -6.61 -0.99 1.44
CA ASP A 258 -5.45 -0.18 1.11
C ASP A 258 -4.21 -1.04 0.76
N SER A 259 -4.24 -2.35 1.05
CA SER A 259 -3.09 -3.26 0.93
C SER A 259 -3.35 -4.53 0.11
N THR A 260 -4.46 -4.65 -0.60
CA THR A 260 -4.71 -5.74 -1.56
C THR A 260 -5.44 -5.21 -2.79
N THR A 261 -5.73 -6.06 -3.76
CA THR A 261 -6.72 -5.75 -4.80
C THR A 261 -8.13 -5.88 -4.23
N ASP A 262 -9.08 -5.16 -4.83
CA ASP A 262 -10.50 -5.21 -4.44
C ASP A 262 -11.05 -6.65 -4.46
N GLU A 263 -10.66 -7.44 -5.48
CA GLU A 263 -11.06 -8.84 -5.64
C GLU A 263 -10.74 -9.72 -4.41
N VAL A 264 -9.64 -9.46 -3.71
CA VAL A 264 -9.23 -10.24 -2.53
C VAL A 264 -10.19 -10.02 -1.36
N LEU A 265 -10.60 -8.77 -1.14
CA LEU A 265 -11.57 -8.42 -0.11
C LEU A 265 -12.98 -8.85 -0.51
N ASP A 266 -13.39 -8.55 -1.75
CA ASP A 266 -14.72 -8.90 -2.26
C ASP A 266 -14.98 -10.40 -2.15
N THR A 267 -14.00 -11.23 -2.52
CA THR A 267 -14.09 -12.69 -2.39
C THR A 267 -14.29 -13.12 -0.94
N PHE A 268 -13.56 -12.50 -0.01
CA PHE A 268 -13.66 -12.78 1.42
C PHE A 268 -15.04 -12.40 1.97
N GLU A 269 -15.51 -11.18 1.68
CA GLU A 269 -16.83 -10.70 2.11
C GLU A 269 -17.95 -11.61 1.58
N ASP A 270 -17.86 -12.01 0.31
CA ASP A 270 -18.82 -12.89 -0.33
C ASP A 270 -18.86 -14.28 0.33
N GLU A 271 -17.72 -14.85 0.67
CA GLU A 271 -17.65 -16.15 1.36
C GLU A 271 -18.28 -16.09 2.75
N VAL A 272 -17.98 -15.04 3.53
CA VAL A 272 -18.58 -14.85 4.85
C VAL A 272 -20.10 -14.68 4.72
N TYR A 273 -20.56 -13.81 3.80
CA TYR A 273 -21.99 -13.58 3.57
C TYR A 273 -22.72 -14.86 3.16
N LYS A 274 -22.19 -15.60 2.18
CA LYS A 274 -22.77 -16.88 1.72
C LYS A 274 -22.77 -17.92 2.85
N GLY A 275 -21.73 -17.95 3.67
CA GLY A 275 -21.59 -18.85 4.81
C GLY A 275 -22.66 -18.65 5.89
N VAL A 276 -23.08 -17.40 6.14
CA VAL A 276 -24.10 -17.10 7.17
C VAL A 276 -25.52 -17.00 6.64
N SER A 277 -25.68 -16.78 5.33
CA SER A 277 -26.99 -16.53 4.69
C SER A 277 -28.03 -17.60 4.98
N SER A 278 -27.64 -18.88 4.98
CA SER A 278 -28.57 -19.99 5.26
C SER A 278 -29.05 -19.99 6.71
N THR A 279 -28.15 -19.72 7.67
CA THR A 279 -28.50 -19.61 9.09
C THR A 279 -29.40 -18.41 9.33
N HIS A 280 -29.10 -17.26 8.72
CA HIS A 280 -29.94 -16.06 8.82
C HIS A 280 -31.39 -16.29 8.35
N ARG A 281 -31.61 -17.16 7.36
CA ARG A 281 -32.95 -17.49 6.83
C ARG A 281 -33.77 -18.45 7.70
N LYS A 282 -33.15 -19.09 8.71
CA LYS A 282 -33.86 -20.02 9.60
C LYS A 282 -34.93 -19.28 10.44
N ARG A 283 -35.81 -20.06 11.05
CA ARG A 283 -36.75 -19.55 12.06
C ARG A 283 -36.07 -19.68 13.42
N PHE A 284 -36.22 -18.63 14.21
CA PHE A 284 -35.76 -18.52 15.59
C PHE A 284 -36.93 -17.97 16.42
N ILE A 285 -36.83 -18.12 17.74
CA ILE A 285 -37.83 -17.65 18.69
C ILE A 285 -37.90 -16.13 18.63
N ASP A 286 -36.75 -15.47 18.67
CA ASP A 286 -36.60 -14.02 18.66
C ASP A 286 -35.40 -13.56 17.81
N GLY A 287 -35.24 -12.25 17.69
CA GLY A 287 -34.17 -11.59 16.96
C GLY A 287 -32.79 -11.77 17.58
N PHE A 288 -32.69 -11.83 18.91
CA PHE A 288 -31.42 -12.03 19.62
C PHE A 288 -30.88 -13.45 19.37
N GLU A 289 -31.70 -14.48 19.49
CA GLU A 289 -31.35 -15.87 19.17
C GLU A 289 -30.88 -16.00 17.71
N ARG A 290 -31.54 -15.31 16.78
CA ARG A 290 -31.11 -15.26 15.37
C ARG A 290 -29.73 -14.63 15.23
N MET A 291 -29.51 -13.48 15.87
CA MET A 291 -28.23 -12.78 15.83
C MET A 291 -27.12 -13.69 16.35
N CYS A 292 -27.27 -14.23 17.56
CA CYS A 292 -26.31 -15.16 18.18
C CYS A 292 -26.02 -16.35 17.28
N SER A 293 -27.05 -17.01 16.75
CA SER A 293 -26.90 -18.16 15.84
C SER A 293 -26.13 -17.83 14.55
N VAL A 294 -26.35 -16.63 14.00
CA VAL A 294 -25.62 -16.16 12.81
C VAL A 294 -24.16 -15.85 13.14
N LEU A 295 -23.90 -15.21 14.28
CA LEU A 295 -22.54 -14.89 14.74
C LEU A 295 -21.75 -16.15 15.11
N GLU A 296 -22.39 -17.17 15.70
CA GLU A 296 -21.81 -18.50 15.93
C GLU A 296 -21.45 -19.19 14.62
N GLN A 297 -22.35 -19.15 13.63
CA GLN A 297 -22.07 -19.66 12.30
C GLN A 297 -20.85 -18.94 11.69
N ALA A 298 -20.79 -17.61 11.79
CA ALA A 298 -19.67 -16.80 11.30
C ALA A 298 -18.34 -17.17 11.98
N ALA A 299 -18.36 -17.37 13.30
CA ALA A 299 -17.19 -17.77 14.09
C ALA A 299 -16.61 -19.12 13.60
N SER A 300 -17.48 -20.05 13.18
CA SER A 300 -17.09 -21.37 12.69
C SER A 300 -16.56 -21.40 11.24
N LEU A 301 -16.83 -20.36 10.45
CA LEU A 301 -16.43 -20.33 9.03
C LEU A 301 -14.91 -20.43 8.88
N GLN A 302 -14.47 -21.09 7.81
CA GLN A 302 -13.09 -21.14 7.37
C GLN A 302 -13.00 -20.53 5.97
N PRO A 303 -12.97 -19.18 5.86
CA PRO A 303 -12.82 -18.51 4.57
C PRO A 303 -11.53 -18.96 3.88
N SER A 304 -11.56 -19.04 2.56
CA SER A 304 -10.42 -19.37 1.73
C SER A 304 -9.60 -18.11 1.40
N GLY A 305 -8.52 -18.28 0.64
CA GLY A 305 -7.73 -17.16 0.13
C GLY A 305 -6.74 -16.54 1.13
N LYS A 306 -6.12 -15.43 0.72
CA LYS A 306 -4.96 -14.81 1.41
C LYS A 306 -5.30 -14.16 2.75
N LEU A 307 -6.56 -13.78 2.96
CA LEU A 307 -7.02 -13.11 4.17
C LEU A 307 -7.40 -14.07 5.30
N SER A 308 -7.61 -15.36 4.98
CA SER A 308 -8.05 -16.40 5.91
C SER A 308 -7.21 -16.49 7.19
N ILE A 309 -5.89 -16.32 7.08
CA ILE A 309 -4.94 -16.37 8.19
C ILE A 309 -5.13 -15.24 9.22
N HIS A 310 -5.75 -14.12 8.82
CA HIS A 310 -5.98 -12.95 9.67
C HIS A 310 -7.46 -12.75 10.01
N ALA A 311 -8.34 -13.56 9.42
CA ALA A 311 -9.79 -13.53 9.63
C ALA A 311 -10.17 -14.20 10.97
N LYS A 312 -9.80 -13.54 12.07
CA LYS A 312 -10.13 -13.96 13.43
C LYS A 312 -11.65 -14.05 13.65
N ILE A 313 -12.04 -14.69 14.75
CA ILE A 313 -13.44 -14.88 15.13
C ILE A 313 -14.21 -13.55 15.09
N ASP A 314 -13.69 -12.53 15.77
CA ASP A 314 -14.34 -11.23 15.88
C ASP A 314 -14.47 -10.51 14.53
N VAL A 315 -13.51 -10.73 13.61
CA VAL A 315 -13.59 -10.18 12.25
C VAL A 315 -14.77 -10.79 11.51
N LYS A 316 -14.89 -12.12 11.50
CA LYS A 316 -15.97 -12.82 10.79
C LYS A 316 -17.35 -12.46 11.39
N GLN A 317 -17.43 -12.35 12.71
CA GLN A 317 -18.63 -11.91 13.40
C GLN A 317 -18.96 -10.45 13.08
N GLY A 318 -17.97 -9.56 13.14
CA GLY A 318 -18.10 -8.14 12.80
C GLY A 318 -18.59 -7.89 11.38
N TYR A 319 -18.20 -8.74 10.42
CA TYR A 319 -18.72 -8.66 9.05
C TYR A 319 -20.23 -8.89 8.98
N CYS A 320 -20.83 -9.65 9.90
CA CYS A 320 -22.29 -9.76 9.96
C CYS A 320 -22.93 -8.41 10.33
N HIS A 321 -22.30 -7.65 11.20
CA HIS A 321 -22.73 -6.28 11.54
C HIS A 321 -22.51 -5.32 10.37
N HIS A 322 -21.41 -5.46 9.62
CA HIS A 322 -21.21 -4.73 8.35
C HIS A 322 -22.32 -5.02 7.35
N PHE A 323 -22.68 -6.29 7.15
CA PHE A 323 -23.79 -6.68 6.27
C PHE A 323 -25.14 -6.15 6.75
N ALA A 324 -25.35 -6.07 8.07
CA ALA A 324 -26.53 -5.43 8.63
C ALA A 324 -26.52 -3.92 8.33
N ASN A 325 -25.38 -3.26 8.51
CA ASN A 325 -25.20 -1.84 8.23
C ASN A 325 -25.40 -1.50 6.74
N GLU A 326 -24.90 -2.35 5.84
CA GLU A 326 -25.06 -2.26 4.37
C GLU A 326 -26.45 -2.70 3.87
N GLY A 327 -27.31 -3.20 4.76
CA GLY A 327 -28.66 -3.68 4.40
C GLY A 327 -28.73 -5.05 3.71
N LYS A 328 -27.59 -5.75 3.56
CA LYS A 328 -27.53 -7.15 3.07
C LYS A 328 -28.20 -8.12 4.06
N ILE A 329 -28.07 -7.85 5.36
CA ILE A 329 -28.89 -8.44 6.43
C ILE A 329 -29.97 -7.42 6.79
N ARG A 330 -31.22 -7.70 6.39
CA ARG A 330 -32.30 -6.70 6.47
C ARG A 330 -32.74 -6.43 7.91
N SER A 331 -32.92 -7.47 8.72
CA SER A 331 -33.32 -7.36 10.13
C SER A 331 -33.00 -8.65 10.87
N TRP A 332 -32.67 -8.54 12.15
CA TRP A 332 -32.59 -9.70 13.05
C TRP A 332 -33.97 -10.22 13.46
N MET A 333 -34.97 -9.34 13.48
CA MET A 333 -36.36 -9.71 13.70
C MET A 333 -36.93 -10.43 12.47
N LYS A 334 -37.94 -11.29 12.67
CA LYS A 334 -38.82 -11.68 11.56
C LYS A 334 -40.05 -10.79 11.62
N LYS A 335 -40.17 -9.87 10.66
CA LYS A 335 -41.49 -9.33 10.31
C LYS A 335 -42.20 -10.29 9.37
#